data_AF-A0A1D3K6R0-F1
#
_entry.id   AF-A0A1D3K6R0-F1
#
_cell.length_a   1.000
_cell.length_b   1.000
_cell.length_c   1.000
_cell.angle_alpha   90.00
_cell.angle_beta   90.00
_cell.angle_gamma   90.00
#
_symmetry.space_group_name_H-M   'P 1'
#
loop_
_entity.id
_entity.type
_entity.pdbx_description
1 polymer ?
#
loop_
_entity_poly.entity_id
_entity_poly.type
_entity_poly.pdbx_seq_one_letter_code
_entity_poly.pdbx_strand_id
1 'polypeptide(L)'
;MKNTFDDVGDAIREDRPLREALAYRIRFGLEGLNFRNIDVPDPVPTGRQILDSAGLDRRGDYLLYALLVSGDFEDIRLDETVDLRGKGAERFIAFKSDRDFKFALNDRQMAWGHPELNGSVLYDLAEVLPEEAIFLEVRGGEDRLIEPHDKINLDAPGIERFITAPRPQKGYVIVVNAVEEGVPDKHVTFEQVVKLSHPNAPAEANVKFSMTYRNAASHPHAGELAEGGTVEVKKQGRFSMSRELFSLNADLAQLRTEGYFVRIQGNLLVMREVPYVDSQCRVRTGTLVSSLDLAGDRTRKPETHVIHWDGDFPCSATGAPLLCISHQSSNTDLGYGLTAKHSFSSKPNPDGYSDYYTKMATYATILAGPAAVLQPGISPRVIRGVDEDDGASVFNYLDTASSRVGLGALTSKLEGEVVGILGVGGTGGYILDLVAKTPVKEIRLFDDDEFLSHNAFRAPGAPSLEELRDAPKKVDYLKSIYERMHRGIKAHPVKVNAETLGLLDGLTFAFISMDAGEEKSVVIAKLEALGVPFIDVGMGLELSNGSLGGILRVTTSTPAKREHVHAGRISFAGGGAQDVYASNIQVADLNALNACLAVVKWKKLRGFYRDLENEHHSTYTTDGSLLLNGDQS
;
A
#
# COMPACT_ATOMS: atom_id res chain seq x y z
N MET A 1 30.52 -58.73 -13.26
CA MET A 1 30.62 -58.08 -14.58
C MET A 1 31.64 -56.96 -14.44
N LYS A 2 32.75 -56.97 -15.17
CA LYS A 2 33.67 -55.81 -15.18
C LYS A 2 32.88 -54.63 -15.75
N ASN A 3 32.82 -53.51 -15.03
CA ASN A 3 32.21 -52.29 -15.56
C ASN A 3 32.90 -51.94 -16.88
N THR A 4 32.12 -51.66 -17.92
CA THR A 4 32.62 -51.33 -19.27
C THR A 4 33.38 -50.00 -19.30
N PHE A 5 33.10 -49.10 -18.35
CA PHE A 5 33.83 -47.86 -18.11
C PHE A 5 33.78 -47.45 -16.63
N ASP A 6 34.68 -46.59 -16.18
CA ASP A 6 34.51 -45.81 -14.94
C ASP A 6 34.29 -44.33 -15.29
N ASP A 7 33.33 -43.67 -14.64
CA ASP A 7 33.02 -42.26 -14.91
C ASP A 7 33.90 -41.36 -14.06
N VAL A 8 34.68 -40.51 -14.72
CA VAL A 8 35.65 -39.63 -14.05
C VAL A 8 34.94 -38.58 -13.21
N GLY A 9 33.79 -38.09 -13.67
CA GLY A 9 33.00 -37.11 -12.94
C GLY A 9 32.35 -37.69 -11.68
N ASP A 10 31.83 -38.91 -11.76
CA ASP A 10 31.30 -39.60 -10.57
C ASP A 10 32.40 -39.88 -9.56
N ALA A 11 33.58 -40.32 -10.00
CA ALA A 11 34.71 -40.56 -9.10
C ALA A 11 35.16 -39.29 -8.36
N ILE A 12 35.20 -38.14 -9.05
CA ILE A 12 35.51 -36.83 -8.44
C ILE A 12 34.43 -36.43 -7.43
N ARG A 13 33.14 -36.54 -7.78
CA ARG A 13 32.02 -36.19 -6.86
C ARG A 13 31.96 -37.08 -5.63
N GLU A 14 32.31 -38.36 -5.77
CA GLU A 14 32.34 -39.34 -4.68
C GLU A 14 33.64 -39.32 -3.86
N ASP A 15 34.59 -38.44 -4.20
CA ASP A 15 35.94 -38.35 -3.61
C ASP A 15 36.64 -39.72 -3.53
N ARG A 16 36.62 -40.45 -4.65
CA ARG A 16 37.21 -41.80 -4.76
C ARG A 16 38.21 -41.89 -5.91
N PRO A 17 39.19 -42.81 -5.82
CA PRO A 17 40.06 -43.10 -6.95
C PRO A 17 39.26 -43.74 -8.11
N LEU A 18 39.77 -43.54 -9.34
CA LEU A 18 39.28 -44.26 -10.51
C LEU A 18 39.52 -45.77 -10.34
N ARG A 19 38.49 -46.54 -10.64
CA ARG A 19 38.51 -48.00 -10.69
C ARG A 19 39.11 -48.45 -12.01
N GLU A 20 39.79 -49.59 -11.99
CA GLU A 20 40.29 -50.20 -13.21
C GLU A 20 39.12 -50.57 -14.13
N ALA A 21 39.09 -49.97 -15.32
CA ALA A 21 38.04 -50.16 -16.33
C ALA A 21 38.62 -50.24 -17.74
N LEU A 22 37.82 -50.72 -18.70
CA LEU A 22 38.20 -50.79 -20.12
C LEU A 22 38.22 -49.41 -20.80
N ALA A 23 37.53 -48.43 -20.22
CA ALA A 23 37.55 -47.05 -20.63
C ALA A 23 37.21 -46.13 -19.45
N TYR A 24 37.56 -44.86 -19.58
CA TYR A 24 37.30 -43.80 -18.61
C TYR A 24 36.45 -42.74 -19.29
N ARG A 25 35.28 -42.48 -18.73
CA ARG A 25 34.32 -41.55 -19.30
C ARG A 25 34.59 -40.14 -18.84
N ILE A 26 34.79 -39.24 -19.79
CA ILE A 26 34.98 -37.80 -19.59
C ILE A 26 33.94 -37.01 -20.38
N ARG A 27 33.78 -35.73 -20.05
CA ARG A 27 32.92 -34.79 -20.77
C ARG A 27 33.75 -33.97 -21.75
N PHE A 28 33.33 -33.94 -23.00
CA PHE A 28 34.03 -33.27 -24.08
C PHE A 28 33.13 -32.26 -24.80
N GLY A 29 33.57 -31.01 -24.91
CA GLY A 29 32.95 -29.94 -25.68
C GLY A 29 33.76 -29.63 -26.93
N LEU A 30 33.07 -29.30 -28.03
CA LEU A 30 33.68 -28.84 -29.28
C LEU A 30 33.17 -27.43 -29.59
N GLU A 31 34.08 -26.48 -29.73
CA GLU A 31 33.81 -25.04 -29.93
C GLU A 31 32.97 -24.36 -28.84
N GLY A 32 32.78 -25.00 -27.68
CA GLY A 32 31.99 -24.44 -26.59
C GLY A 32 31.68 -25.43 -25.46
N LEU A 33 30.79 -25.03 -24.56
CA LEU A 33 30.44 -25.74 -23.32
C LEU A 33 29.34 -26.81 -23.48
N ASN A 34 28.95 -27.13 -24.71
CA ASN A 34 28.01 -28.22 -24.97
C ASN A 34 28.73 -29.57 -24.86
N PHE A 35 28.83 -30.06 -23.63
CA PHE A 35 29.55 -31.30 -23.32
C PHE A 35 28.76 -32.55 -23.70
N ARG A 36 29.46 -33.51 -24.30
CA ARG A 36 29.00 -34.90 -24.47
C ARG A 36 29.97 -35.87 -23.83
N ASN A 37 29.49 -37.05 -23.47
CA ASN A 37 30.35 -38.10 -22.93
C ASN A 37 31.20 -38.73 -24.04
N ILE A 38 32.50 -38.89 -23.77
CA ILE A 38 33.41 -39.69 -24.59
C ILE A 38 34.16 -40.68 -23.69
N ASP A 39 34.52 -41.82 -24.27
CA ASP A 39 35.20 -42.90 -23.55
C ASP A 39 36.66 -42.98 -24.01
N VAL A 40 37.59 -42.83 -23.06
CA VAL A 40 39.04 -42.84 -23.32
C VAL A 40 39.63 -44.15 -22.80
N PRO A 41 40.42 -44.88 -23.60
CA PRO A 41 40.86 -46.23 -23.22
C PRO A 41 41.99 -46.25 -22.16
N ASP A 42 42.69 -45.13 -21.97
CA ASP A 42 43.82 -44.98 -21.05
C ASP A 42 43.45 -43.96 -19.96
N PRO A 43 43.73 -44.20 -18.66
CA PRO A 43 43.52 -43.20 -17.61
C PRO A 43 44.56 -42.06 -17.62
N VAL A 44 45.60 -42.16 -18.43
CA VAL A 44 46.65 -41.14 -18.61
C VAL A 44 46.79 -40.77 -20.10
N PRO A 45 45.71 -40.35 -20.78
CA PRO A 45 45.73 -40.12 -22.21
C PRO A 45 46.56 -38.90 -22.60
N THR A 46 47.12 -38.90 -23.80
CA THR A 46 47.63 -37.67 -24.42
C THR A 46 46.48 -36.79 -24.90
N GLY A 47 46.73 -35.48 -25.07
CA GLY A 47 45.75 -34.58 -25.69
C GLY A 47 45.23 -35.08 -27.04
N ARG A 48 46.10 -35.66 -27.89
CA ARG A 48 45.69 -36.31 -29.14
C ARG A 48 44.69 -37.44 -28.89
N GLN A 49 44.98 -38.35 -27.95
CA GLN A 49 44.10 -39.47 -27.64
C GLN A 49 42.71 -39.01 -27.17
N ILE A 50 42.62 -37.87 -26.47
CA ILE A 50 41.34 -37.27 -26.10
C ILE A 50 40.57 -36.79 -27.35
N LEU A 51 41.23 -36.08 -28.27
CA LEU A 51 40.64 -35.66 -29.55
C LEU A 51 40.18 -36.85 -30.41
N ASP A 52 40.95 -37.94 -30.41
CA ASP A 52 40.61 -39.17 -31.13
C ASP A 52 39.38 -39.88 -30.57
N SER A 53 39.29 -39.98 -29.25
CA SER A 53 38.11 -40.51 -28.57
C SER A 53 36.87 -39.64 -28.83
N ALA A 54 37.06 -38.34 -29.11
CA ALA A 54 36.01 -37.46 -29.60
C ALA A 54 35.71 -37.62 -31.11
N GLY A 55 36.48 -38.40 -31.86
CA GLY A 55 36.29 -38.60 -33.30
C GLY A 55 36.81 -37.44 -34.15
N LEU A 56 37.78 -36.66 -33.65
CA LEU A 56 38.41 -35.55 -34.37
C LEU A 56 39.73 -35.99 -35.03
N ASP A 57 40.15 -35.29 -36.09
CA ASP A 57 41.40 -35.57 -36.80
C ASP A 57 42.63 -35.13 -36.00
N ARG A 58 43.55 -36.07 -35.71
CA ARG A 58 44.85 -35.86 -35.04
C ARG A 58 45.75 -34.81 -35.70
N ARG A 59 45.52 -34.47 -36.97
CA ARG A 59 46.29 -33.50 -37.74
C ARG A 59 45.66 -32.11 -37.81
N GLY A 60 44.46 -31.94 -37.25
CA GLY A 60 43.82 -30.63 -37.19
C GLY A 60 44.52 -29.70 -36.22
N ASP A 61 44.52 -28.41 -36.55
CA ASP A 61 44.94 -27.34 -35.65
C ASP A 61 43.87 -27.17 -34.57
N TYR A 62 44.04 -27.91 -33.47
CA TYR A 62 43.16 -27.85 -32.30
C TYR A 62 43.91 -27.33 -31.08
N LEU A 63 43.26 -26.44 -30.35
CA LEU A 63 43.58 -26.11 -28.97
C LEU A 63 42.76 -27.01 -28.05
N LEU A 64 43.35 -27.51 -26.98
CA LEU A 64 42.67 -28.39 -26.02
C LEU A 64 42.87 -27.84 -24.62
N TYR A 65 41.77 -27.63 -23.90
CA TYR A 65 41.78 -27.17 -22.52
C TYR A 65 41.08 -28.16 -21.61
N ALA A 66 41.63 -28.38 -20.42
CA ALA A 66 40.92 -28.99 -19.30
C ALA A 66 40.26 -27.90 -18.45
N LEU A 67 38.98 -28.10 -18.12
CA LEU A 67 38.27 -27.29 -17.15
C LEU A 67 38.38 -27.96 -15.78
N LEU A 68 39.18 -27.36 -14.89
CA LEU A 68 39.42 -27.86 -13.55
C LEU A 68 38.24 -27.59 -12.62
N VAL A 69 38.19 -28.26 -11.46
CA VAL A 69 37.16 -28.00 -10.41
C VAL A 69 37.21 -26.56 -9.91
N SER A 70 38.37 -25.90 -9.95
CA SER A 70 38.50 -24.46 -9.64
C SER A 70 37.82 -23.54 -10.67
N GLY A 71 37.40 -24.10 -11.81
CA GLY A 71 36.89 -23.39 -12.98
C GLY A 71 37.98 -22.77 -13.85
N ASP A 72 39.26 -23.03 -13.56
CA ASP A 72 40.38 -22.59 -14.42
C ASP A 72 40.49 -23.46 -15.68
N PHE A 73 40.99 -22.83 -16.75
CA PHE A 73 41.35 -23.52 -17.99
C PHE A 73 42.84 -23.87 -17.95
N GLU A 74 43.16 -25.16 -17.98
CA GLU A 74 44.53 -25.65 -18.16
C GLU A 74 44.76 -26.00 -19.64
N ASP A 75 45.73 -25.34 -20.27
CA ASP A 75 46.14 -25.65 -21.65
C ASP A 75 46.83 -27.02 -21.70
N ILE A 76 46.35 -27.90 -22.57
CA ILE A 76 46.87 -29.24 -22.76
C ILE A 76 47.52 -29.33 -24.13
N ARG A 77 48.85 -29.47 -24.12
CA ARG A 77 49.59 -29.77 -25.36
C ARG A 77 49.16 -31.14 -25.88
N LEU A 78 48.98 -31.25 -27.19
CA LEU A 78 48.45 -32.48 -27.79
C LEU A 78 49.33 -33.73 -27.54
N ASP A 79 50.64 -33.54 -27.39
CA ASP A 79 51.59 -34.63 -27.11
C ASP A 79 51.88 -34.81 -25.60
N GLU A 80 51.27 -33.99 -24.74
CA GLU A 80 51.37 -34.12 -23.28
C GLU A 80 50.31 -35.10 -22.75
N THR A 81 50.69 -35.88 -21.74
CA THR A 81 49.81 -36.81 -21.03
C THR A 81 49.05 -36.11 -19.90
N VAL A 82 47.75 -36.39 -19.79
CA VAL A 82 46.87 -35.88 -18.75
C VAL A 82 46.51 -37.02 -17.81
N ASP A 83 46.85 -36.92 -16.51
CA ASP A 83 46.46 -37.97 -15.55
C ASP A 83 45.04 -37.72 -15.03
N LEU A 84 44.06 -38.48 -15.54
CA LEU A 84 42.66 -38.40 -15.13
C LEU A 84 42.44 -38.87 -13.67
N ARG A 85 43.43 -39.53 -13.05
CA ARG A 85 43.34 -40.03 -11.67
C ARG A 85 43.68 -38.96 -10.63
N GLY A 86 44.40 -37.91 -11.01
CA GLY A 86 45.00 -36.96 -10.07
C GLY A 86 44.68 -35.48 -10.30
N LYS A 87 44.24 -35.07 -11.49
CA LYS A 87 44.06 -33.65 -11.84
C LYS A 87 42.64 -33.08 -11.63
N GLY A 88 41.66 -33.91 -11.25
CA GLY A 88 40.29 -33.43 -11.00
C GLY A 88 39.57 -32.84 -12.24
N ALA A 89 40.08 -33.08 -13.45
CA ALA A 89 39.48 -32.58 -14.68
C ALA A 89 38.53 -33.63 -15.28
N GLU A 90 37.22 -33.44 -15.12
CA GLU A 90 36.20 -34.24 -15.82
C GLU A 90 35.83 -33.67 -17.20
N ARG A 91 36.13 -32.39 -17.47
CA ARG A 91 35.65 -31.64 -18.64
C ARG A 91 36.82 -31.15 -19.49
N PHE A 92 36.72 -31.39 -20.79
CA PHE A 92 37.68 -30.98 -21.80
C PHE A 92 36.98 -30.23 -22.92
N ILE A 93 37.60 -29.17 -23.43
CA ILE A 93 37.05 -28.36 -24.52
C ILE A 93 38.11 -28.24 -25.60
N ALA A 94 37.73 -28.57 -26.83
CA ALA A 94 38.57 -28.36 -28.00
C ALA A 94 38.03 -27.23 -28.89
N PHE A 95 38.95 -26.43 -29.42
CA PHE A 95 38.66 -25.41 -30.42
C PHE A 95 39.50 -25.65 -31.66
N LYS A 96 38.87 -25.64 -32.84
CA LYS A 96 39.61 -25.69 -34.10
C LYS A 96 40.11 -24.29 -34.44
N SER A 97 41.30 -23.96 -33.95
CA SER A 97 41.89 -22.63 -34.07
C SER A 97 43.42 -22.71 -34.02
N ASP A 98 44.07 -21.71 -34.63
CA ASP A 98 45.52 -21.51 -34.58
C ASP A 98 45.97 -20.65 -33.38
N ARG A 99 45.03 -20.03 -32.67
CA ARG A 99 45.28 -19.07 -31.59
C ARG A 99 44.17 -19.05 -30.54
N ASP A 100 44.53 -18.63 -29.34
CA ASP A 100 43.60 -18.37 -28.26
C ASP A 100 43.49 -16.89 -27.91
N PHE A 101 42.34 -16.53 -27.37
CA PHE A 101 42.00 -15.19 -26.93
C PHE A 101 41.85 -15.20 -25.41
N LYS A 102 42.67 -14.41 -24.71
CA LYS A 102 42.69 -14.38 -23.25
C LYS A 102 41.65 -13.40 -22.72
N PHE A 103 40.91 -13.81 -21.70
CA PHE A 103 40.01 -12.95 -20.93
C PHE A 103 40.16 -13.27 -19.44
N ALA A 104 39.67 -12.39 -18.57
CA ALA A 104 39.60 -12.66 -17.14
C ALA A 104 38.14 -12.72 -16.67
N LEU A 105 37.80 -13.67 -15.79
CA LEU A 105 36.48 -13.81 -15.19
C LEU A 105 36.62 -14.05 -13.67
N ASN A 106 36.15 -13.10 -12.86
CA ASN A 106 36.34 -13.10 -11.40
C ASN A 106 37.83 -13.28 -11.03
N ASP A 107 38.69 -12.48 -11.67
CA ASP A 107 40.16 -12.50 -11.57
C ASP A 107 40.86 -13.79 -12.04
N ARG A 108 40.13 -14.82 -12.49
CA ARG A 108 40.70 -16.01 -13.13
C ARG A 108 41.03 -15.71 -14.59
N GLN A 109 42.27 -15.99 -15.01
CA GLN A 109 42.67 -15.82 -16.40
C GLN A 109 42.29 -17.06 -17.22
N MET A 110 41.48 -16.86 -18.25
CA MET A 110 40.91 -17.90 -19.08
C MET A 110 41.30 -17.70 -20.55
N ALA A 111 41.01 -18.70 -21.39
CA ALA A 111 41.29 -18.68 -22.82
C ALA A 111 40.11 -19.20 -23.62
N TRP A 112 39.82 -18.57 -24.76
CA TRP A 112 38.78 -18.98 -25.69
C TRP A 112 39.36 -19.16 -27.09
N GLY A 113 38.89 -20.15 -27.86
CA GLY A 113 39.45 -20.43 -29.18
C GLY A 113 38.96 -19.52 -30.30
N HIS A 114 37.99 -18.62 -30.04
CA HIS A 114 37.39 -17.72 -31.02
C HIS A 114 37.46 -16.26 -30.57
N PRO A 115 37.54 -15.30 -31.51
CA PRO A 115 37.54 -13.88 -31.20
C PRO A 115 36.18 -13.39 -30.68
N GLU A 116 35.10 -14.12 -30.96
CA GLU A 116 33.75 -13.81 -30.44
C GLU A 116 33.36 -14.79 -29.33
N LEU A 117 32.97 -14.26 -28.19
CA LEU A 117 32.46 -15.00 -27.03
C LEU A 117 31.01 -14.59 -26.75
N ASN A 118 30.11 -15.55 -26.59
CA ASN A 118 28.72 -15.26 -26.25
C ASN A 118 28.59 -15.03 -24.73
N GLY A 119 27.76 -14.07 -24.32
CA GLY A 119 27.49 -13.77 -22.91
C GLY A 119 27.06 -15.00 -22.12
N SER A 120 26.23 -15.89 -22.68
CA SER A 120 25.78 -17.11 -21.99
C SER A 120 26.94 -17.99 -21.53
N VAL A 121 28.05 -18.02 -22.28
CA VAL A 121 29.25 -18.79 -21.93
C VAL A 121 29.88 -18.23 -20.64
N LEU A 122 29.92 -16.91 -20.47
CA LEU A 122 30.43 -16.29 -19.25
C LEU A 122 29.56 -16.66 -18.05
N TYR A 123 28.24 -16.69 -18.21
CA TYR A 123 27.30 -17.09 -17.16
C TYR A 123 27.48 -18.56 -16.75
N ASP A 124 27.66 -19.46 -17.72
CA ASP A 124 27.93 -20.87 -17.48
C ASP A 124 29.28 -21.09 -16.76
N LEU A 125 30.32 -20.31 -17.11
CA LEU A 125 31.66 -20.41 -16.50
C LEU A 125 31.74 -19.79 -15.09
N ALA A 126 30.91 -18.78 -14.81
CA ALA A 126 30.87 -18.11 -13.50
C ALA A 126 29.88 -18.76 -12.53
N GLU A 127 29.02 -19.68 -12.97
CA GLU A 127 27.96 -20.30 -12.16
C GLU A 127 27.09 -19.25 -11.43
N VAL A 128 26.71 -18.20 -12.16
CA VAL A 128 26.06 -16.97 -11.62
C VAL A 128 24.71 -17.28 -10.97
N LEU A 129 24.48 -16.73 -9.77
CA LEU A 129 23.19 -16.85 -9.06
C LEU A 129 22.08 -15.99 -9.71
N PRO A 130 20.78 -16.29 -9.51
CA PRO A 130 19.67 -15.54 -10.12
C PRO A 130 19.69 -14.02 -9.87
N GLU A 131 20.20 -13.60 -8.72
CA GLU A 131 20.33 -12.22 -8.24
C GLU A 131 21.60 -11.50 -8.71
N GLU A 132 22.49 -12.21 -9.41
CA GLU A 132 23.75 -11.69 -9.91
C GLU A 132 23.73 -11.47 -11.44
N ALA A 133 24.69 -10.70 -11.93
CA ALA A 133 24.93 -10.49 -13.35
C ALA A 133 26.43 -10.31 -13.63
N ILE A 134 26.80 -10.46 -14.90
CA ILE A 134 28.19 -10.29 -15.35
C ILE A 134 28.39 -8.89 -15.89
N PHE A 135 29.51 -8.29 -15.52
CA PHE A 135 29.92 -6.97 -15.97
C PHE A 135 31.27 -7.04 -16.65
N LEU A 136 31.43 -6.30 -17.74
CA LEU A 136 32.72 -5.99 -18.33
C LEU A 136 33.31 -4.76 -17.63
N GLU A 137 34.47 -4.92 -17.02
CA GLU A 137 35.20 -3.85 -16.35
C GLU A 137 35.74 -2.84 -17.37
N VAL A 138 35.32 -1.58 -17.25
CA VAL A 138 35.76 -0.50 -18.16
C VAL A 138 36.70 0.43 -17.40
N ARG A 139 38.00 0.36 -17.70
CA ARG A 139 39.01 1.19 -17.03
C ARG A 139 38.71 2.68 -17.16
N GLY A 140 38.45 3.33 -16.02
CA GLY A 140 38.14 4.76 -15.96
C GLY A 140 36.72 5.13 -16.40
N GLY A 141 35.83 4.15 -16.57
CA GLY A 141 34.41 4.33 -16.92
C GLY A 141 33.49 3.51 -16.01
N GLU A 142 32.21 3.44 -16.37
CA GLU A 142 31.24 2.57 -15.71
C GLU A 142 31.29 1.16 -16.29
N ASP A 143 31.22 0.15 -15.43
CA ASP A 143 31.21 -1.25 -15.84
C ASP A 143 29.96 -1.57 -16.67
N ARG A 144 30.16 -2.30 -17.76
CA ARG A 144 29.10 -2.60 -18.72
C ARG A 144 28.44 -3.94 -18.38
N LEU A 145 27.14 -3.92 -18.06
CA LEU A 145 26.33 -5.13 -17.93
C LEU A 145 26.39 -5.97 -19.23
N ILE A 146 26.64 -7.27 -19.09
CA ILE A 146 26.66 -8.25 -20.17
C ILE A 146 25.43 -9.13 -20.05
N GLU A 147 24.57 -9.11 -21.06
CA GLU A 147 23.39 -9.98 -21.12
C GLU A 147 23.75 -11.35 -21.73
N PRO A 148 23.03 -12.44 -21.41
CA PRO A 148 23.34 -13.77 -21.93
C PRO A 148 23.31 -13.92 -23.46
N HIS A 149 22.78 -12.95 -24.19
CA HIS A 149 22.70 -12.96 -25.66
C HIS A 149 23.71 -12.01 -26.32
N ASP A 150 24.49 -11.29 -25.51
CA ASP A 150 25.52 -10.37 -26.01
C ASP A 150 26.66 -11.13 -26.69
N LYS A 151 27.26 -10.47 -27.68
CA LYS A 151 28.46 -10.94 -28.37
C LYS A 151 29.63 -10.06 -27.96
N ILE A 152 30.61 -10.67 -27.29
CA ILE A 152 31.83 -10.02 -26.83
C ILE A 152 32.93 -10.26 -27.86
N ASN A 153 33.63 -9.19 -28.26
CA ASN A 153 34.85 -9.28 -29.03
C ASN A 153 36.07 -9.36 -28.09
N LEU A 154 36.85 -10.43 -28.19
CA LEU A 154 38.09 -10.68 -27.45
C LEU A 154 39.36 -10.38 -28.27
N ASP A 155 39.22 -9.95 -29.52
CA ASP A 155 40.36 -9.60 -30.41
C ASP A 155 40.77 -8.12 -30.29
N ALA A 156 40.19 -7.38 -29.33
CA ALA A 156 40.59 -6.01 -29.07
C ALA A 156 41.93 -5.96 -28.31
N PRO A 157 42.73 -4.88 -28.45
CA PRO A 157 43.98 -4.77 -27.71
C PRO A 157 43.75 -4.73 -26.20
N GLY A 158 44.19 -5.77 -25.49
CA GLY A 158 44.08 -5.86 -24.03
C GLY A 158 43.68 -7.26 -23.57
N ILE A 159 43.19 -7.34 -22.34
CA ILE A 159 42.48 -8.51 -21.81
C ILE A 159 41.17 -7.97 -21.28
N GLU A 160 40.05 -8.42 -21.84
CA GLU A 160 38.71 -8.13 -21.31
C GLU A 160 38.57 -8.76 -19.92
N ARG A 161 38.12 -7.97 -18.94
CA ARG A 161 37.96 -8.40 -17.56
C ARG A 161 36.48 -8.40 -17.19
N PHE A 162 35.98 -9.54 -16.77
CA PHE A 162 34.60 -9.75 -16.36
C PHE A 162 34.51 -10.00 -14.87
N ILE A 163 33.52 -9.42 -14.22
CA ILE A 163 33.23 -9.61 -12.81
C ILE A 163 31.75 -9.98 -12.61
N THR A 164 31.48 -10.82 -11.62
CA THR A 164 30.13 -11.07 -11.12
C THR A 164 29.79 -10.03 -10.06
N ALA A 165 28.64 -9.36 -10.19
CA ALA A 165 28.14 -8.42 -9.19
C ALA A 165 26.61 -8.48 -9.08
N PRO A 166 26.00 -7.94 -7.99
CA PRO A 166 24.55 -7.91 -7.84
C PRO A 166 23.87 -7.26 -9.05
N ARG A 167 22.83 -7.90 -9.56
CA ARG A 167 22.11 -7.41 -10.73
C ARG A 167 21.47 -6.04 -10.42
N PRO A 168 21.84 -4.95 -11.12
CA PRO A 168 21.25 -3.65 -10.93
C PRO A 168 19.79 -3.75 -11.36
N GLN A 169 18.88 -3.50 -10.41
CA GLN A 169 17.46 -3.39 -10.68
C GLN A 169 17.21 -2.11 -11.50
N LYS A 170 17.47 -2.14 -12.81
CA LYS A 170 16.99 -1.10 -13.73
C LYS A 170 15.51 -1.35 -14.01
N GLY A 171 14.69 -1.03 -13.01
CA GLY A 171 13.24 -0.98 -13.15
C GLY A 171 12.73 0.46 -13.23
N TYR A 172 11.56 0.64 -13.84
CA TYR A 172 10.74 1.83 -13.57
C TYR A 172 10.14 1.66 -12.17
N VAL A 173 10.02 2.75 -11.42
CA VAL A 173 9.33 2.74 -10.12
C VAL A 173 7.88 3.13 -10.38
N ILE A 174 6.96 2.27 -9.97
CA ILE A 174 5.53 2.57 -9.94
C ILE A 174 5.05 2.61 -8.51
N VAL A 175 4.01 3.38 -8.23
CA VAL A 175 3.39 3.40 -6.91
C VAL A 175 2.12 2.57 -6.97
N VAL A 176 2.08 1.43 -6.27
CA VAL A 176 0.90 0.56 -6.17
C VAL A 176 0.34 0.68 -4.75
N ASN A 177 -0.89 1.18 -4.59
CA ASN A 177 -1.52 1.33 -3.26
C ASN A 177 -0.64 2.07 -2.22
N ALA A 178 0.07 3.11 -2.66
CA ALA A 178 1.02 3.92 -1.88
C ALA A 178 2.34 3.23 -1.50
N VAL A 179 2.65 2.07 -2.09
CA VAL A 179 3.96 1.40 -1.98
C VAL A 179 4.72 1.57 -3.29
N GLU A 180 6.00 1.93 -3.23
CA GLU A 180 6.88 1.98 -4.40
C GLU A 180 7.31 0.57 -4.79
N GLU A 181 7.03 0.19 -6.03
CA GLU A 181 7.29 -1.14 -6.58
C GLU A 181 8.13 -1.01 -7.85
N GLY A 182 9.14 -1.88 -7.97
CA GLY A 182 9.97 -1.95 -9.17
C GLY A 182 9.33 -2.80 -10.25
N VAL A 183 9.23 -2.26 -11.47
CA VAL A 183 8.80 -3.01 -12.66
C VAL A 183 9.90 -3.05 -13.72
N PRO A 184 10.10 -4.19 -14.42
CA PRO A 184 11.21 -4.37 -15.35
C PRO A 184 11.05 -3.59 -16.66
N ASP A 185 9.83 -3.20 -17.04
CA ASP A 185 9.51 -2.49 -18.29
C ASP A 185 8.58 -1.30 -18.03
N LYS A 186 8.55 -0.33 -18.96
CA LYS A 186 7.61 0.80 -18.93
C LYS A 186 6.17 0.39 -19.26
N HIS A 187 5.93 -0.77 -19.87
CA HIS A 187 4.60 -1.30 -20.09
C HIS A 187 4.22 -2.20 -18.93
N VAL A 188 3.36 -1.68 -18.08
CA VAL A 188 2.88 -2.36 -16.88
C VAL A 188 1.52 -2.97 -17.18
N THR A 189 1.41 -4.29 -17.02
CA THR A 189 0.17 -5.03 -17.26
C THR A 189 -0.68 -5.15 -16.00
N PHE A 190 -1.95 -5.48 -16.19
CA PHE A 190 -2.87 -5.78 -15.10
C PHE A 190 -2.34 -6.85 -14.14
N GLU A 191 -1.87 -7.96 -14.70
CA GLU A 191 -1.39 -9.13 -13.95
C GLU A 191 -0.10 -8.81 -13.19
N GLN A 192 0.75 -7.92 -13.73
CA GLN A 192 1.95 -7.46 -13.03
C GLN A 192 1.61 -6.64 -11.78
N VAL A 193 0.67 -5.69 -11.87
CA VAL A 193 0.24 -4.90 -10.70
C VAL A 193 -0.48 -5.78 -9.66
N VAL A 194 -1.27 -6.75 -10.11
CA VAL A 194 -1.89 -7.75 -9.22
C VAL A 194 -0.82 -8.57 -8.51
N LYS A 195 0.22 -9.04 -9.21
CA LYS A 195 1.31 -9.82 -8.61
C LYS A 195 2.14 -9.00 -7.62
N LEU A 196 2.39 -7.72 -7.90
CA LEU A 196 3.13 -6.83 -6.98
C LEU A 196 2.33 -6.55 -5.70
N SER A 197 1.05 -6.23 -5.84
CA SER A 197 0.18 -5.98 -4.68
C SER A 197 -0.22 -7.24 -3.90
N HIS A 198 -0.25 -8.40 -4.56
CA HIS A 198 -0.65 -9.70 -3.98
C HIS A 198 0.25 -10.84 -4.47
N PRO A 199 1.50 -10.92 -3.99
CA PRO A 199 2.50 -11.90 -4.45
C PRO A 199 2.10 -13.37 -4.20
N ASN A 200 1.13 -13.61 -3.30
CA ASN A 200 0.60 -14.93 -2.97
C ASN A 200 -0.79 -15.23 -3.57
N ALA A 201 -1.25 -14.45 -4.56
CA ALA A 201 -2.55 -14.69 -5.20
C ALA A 201 -2.51 -16.01 -6.04
N PRO A 202 -3.48 -16.93 -5.87
CA PRO A 202 -3.55 -18.15 -6.69
C PRO A 202 -3.79 -17.82 -8.16
N ALA A 203 -3.12 -18.52 -9.08
CA ALA A 203 -3.23 -18.31 -10.53
C ALA A 203 -4.63 -18.59 -11.12
N GLU A 204 -5.55 -19.18 -10.35
CA GLU A 204 -6.91 -19.56 -10.78
C GLU A 204 -8.02 -18.91 -9.93
N ALA A 205 -7.72 -17.87 -9.16
CA ALA A 205 -8.74 -17.22 -8.35
C ALA A 205 -9.59 -16.26 -9.21
N ASN A 206 -10.91 -16.52 -9.31
CA ASN A 206 -11.95 -15.63 -9.85
C ASN A 206 -12.09 -14.32 -9.03
N VAL A 207 -10.98 -13.64 -8.74
CA VAL A 207 -10.94 -12.38 -8.01
C VAL A 207 -10.94 -11.27 -9.05
N LYS A 208 -12.09 -10.63 -9.25
CA LYS A 208 -12.16 -9.41 -10.05
C LYS A 208 -11.51 -8.27 -9.26
N PHE A 209 -10.37 -7.79 -9.73
CA PHE A 209 -9.72 -6.60 -9.19
C PHE A 209 -10.21 -5.37 -9.96
N SER A 210 -10.61 -4.33 -9.24
CA SER A 210 -10.78 -3.00 -9.82
C SER A 210 -9.42 -2.29 -9.76
N MET A 211 -8.88 -1.88 -10.90
CA MET A 211 -7.61 -1.17 -10.96
C MET A 211 -7.78 0.13 -11.74
N THR A 212 -7.28 1.20 -11.14
CA THR A 212 -7.19 2.51 -11.78
C THR A 212 -5.73 2.93 -11.83
N TYR A 213 -5.38 3.65 -12.89
CA TYR A 213 -4.06 4.23 -13.04
C TYR A 213 -4.15 5.74 -13.22
N ARG A 214 -3.10 6.45 -12.79
CA ARG A 214 -2.91 7.89 -12.96
C ARG A 214 -1.44 8.18 -13.26
N ASN A 215 -1.19 9.31 -13.92
CA ASN A 215 0.15 9.75 -14.31
C ASN A 215 0.86 8.79 -15.29
N ALA A 216 0.08 8.13 -16.16
CA ALA A 216 0.62 7.29 -17.23
C ALA A 216 1.28 8.12 -18.35
N ALA A 217 2.22 7.51 -19.07
CA ALA A 217 2.76 8.05 -20.30
C ALA A 217 1.77 7.92 -21.47
N SER A 218 0.94 6.86 -21.47
CA SER A 218 -0.11 6.63 -22.47
C SER A 218 -1.29 7.61 -22.33
N HIS A 219 -2.07 7.76 -23.42
CA HIS A 219 -3.38 8.41 -23.39
C HIS A 219 -4.49 7.34 -23.30
N PRO A 220 -5.48 7.49 -22.40
CA PRO A 220 -5.62 8.59 -21.43
C PRO A 220 -4.58 8.48 -20.30
N HIS A 221 -4.14 9.62 -19.75
CA HIS A 221 -3.12 9.65 -18.67
C HIS A 221 -3.62 9.12 -17.32
N ALA A 222 -4.92 8.87 -17.22
CA ALA A 222 -5.59 8.25 -16.11
C ALA A 222 -6.83 7.50 -16.63
N GLY A 223 -7.18 6.38 -16.00
CA GLY A 223 -8.32 5.57 -16.40
C GLY A 223 -8.40 4.27 -15.61
N GLU A 224 -9.33 3.42 -16.01
CA GLU A 224 -9.43 2.05 -15.51
C GLU A 224 -8.55 1.13 -16.36
N LEU A 225 -7.89 0.19 -15.70
CA LEU A 225 -7.11 -0.86 -16.32
C LEU A 225 -7.79 -2.19 -16.04
N ALA A 226 -8.46 -2.72 -17.06
CA ALA A 226 -9.15 -4.01 -16.99
C ALA A 226 -8.17 -5.19 -17.14
N GLU A 227 -8.65 -6.39 -16.81
CA GLU A 227 -7.93 -7.66 -16.96
C GLU A 227 -7.40 -7.84 -18.40
N GLY A 228 -6.15 -8.29 -18.54
CA GLY A 228 -5.44 -8.38 -19.82
C GLY A 228 -4.99 -7.04 -20.43
N GLY A 229 -5.27 -5.91 -19.77
CA GLY A 229 -4.86 -4.59 -20.22
C GLY A 229 -3.42 -4.21 -19.85
N THR A 230 -2.86 -3.26 -20.59
CA THR A 230 -1.49 -2.74 -20.39
C THR A 230 -1.46 -1.21 -20.43
N VAL A 231 -0.64 -0.59 -19.58
CA VAL A 231 -0.43 0.86 -19.52
C VAL A 231 1.05 1.20 -19.60
N GLU A 232 1.40 2.20 -20.40
CA GLU A 232 2.77 2.73 -20.46
C GLU A 232 2.99 3.75 -19.33
N VAL A 233 3.97 3.51 -18.46
CA VAL A 233 4.23 4.30 -17.24
C VAL A 233 5.43 5.22 -17.41
N LYS A 234 5.40 6.37 -16.72
CA LYS A 234 6.60 7.19 -16.47
C LYS A 234 7.34 6.63 -15.26
N LYS A 235 8.55 7.14 -14.96
CA LYS A 235 9.34 6.80 -13.75
C LYS A 235 8.60 6.89 -12.41
N GLN A 236 7.35 7.39 -12.37
CA GLN A 236 6.46 7.50 -11.20
C GLN A 236 4.96 7.37 -11.60
N GLY A 237 4.59 6.35 -12.38
CA GLY A 237 3.18 6.02 -12.64
C GLY A 237 2.49 5.52 -11.36
N ARG A 238 1.22 5.89 -11.12
CA ARG A 238 0.49 5.49 -9.90
C ARG A 238 -0.66 4.56 -10.26
N PHE A 239 -0.74 3.43 -9.57
CA PHE A 239 -1.82 2.47 -9.66
C PHE A 239 -2.52 2.38 -8.30
N SER A 240 -3.84 2.43 -8.32
CA SER A 240 -4.68 2.19 -7.15
C SER A 240 -5.53 0.98 -7.45
N MET A 241 -5.45 -0.01 -6.58
CA MET A 241 -6.17 -1.26 -6.71
C MET A 241 -6.86 -1.57 -5.40
N SER A 242 -8.18 -1.43 -5.40
CA SER A 242 -9.04 -1.84 -4.30
C SER A 242 -9.61 -3.22 -4.61
N ARG A 243 -9.65 -4.06 -3.59
CA ARG A 243 -10.47 -5.27 -3.61
C ARG A 243 -11.86 -4.86 -3.16
N GLU A 244 -12.86 -5.12 -3.99
CA GLU A 244 -14.24 -4.92 -3.55
C GLU A 244 -14.51 -5.80 -2.32
N LEU A 245 -15.12 -5.25 -1.27
CA LEU A 245 -15.43 -6.01 -0.05
C LEU A 245 -16.23 -7.29 -0.33
N PHE A 246 -17.03 -7.28 -1.39
CA PHE A 246 -17.75 -8.45 -1.87
C PHE A 246 -16.84 -9.54 -2.45
N SER A 247 -15.66 -9.23 -3.02
CA SER A 247 -14.72 -10.24 -3.50
C SER A 247 -13.80 -10.78 -2.40
N LEU A 248 -13.61 -10.00 -1.33
CA LEU A 248 -12.78 -10.38 -0.17
C LEU A 248 -13.46 -11.32 0.82
N ASN A 249 -14.78 -11.30 0.87
CA ASN A 249 -15.57 -11.93 1.92
C ASN A 249 -16.49 -12.96 1.30
N ALA A 250 -16.23 -14.25 1.59
CA ALA A 250 -16.94 -15.35 0.95
C ALA A 250 -18.46 -15.27 1.14
N ASP A 251 -18.91 -14.80 2.32
CA ASP A 251 -20.32 -14.58 2.62
C ASP A 251 -20.94 -13.45 1.78
N LEU A 252 -20.26 -12.31 1.65
CA LEU A 252 -20.72 -11.23 0.77
C LEU A 252 -20.68 -11.64 -0.70
N ALA A 253 -19.60 -12.30 -1.14
CA ALA A 253 -19.44 -12.84 -2.49
C ALA A 253 -20.59 -13.78 -2.86
N GLN A 254 -20.97 -14.63 -1.92
CA GLN A 254 -22.04 -15.60 -2.08
C GLN A 254 -23.38 -14.91 -2.28
N LEU A 255 -23.69 -13.83 -1.54
CA LEU A 255 -24.91 -13.05 -1.76
C LEU A 255 -25.00 -12.53 -3.21
N ARG A 256 -23.92 -11.98 -3.76
CA ARG A 256 -23.90 -11.54 -5.16
C ARG A 256 -23.99 -12.70 -6.15
N THR A 257 -23.22 -13.75 -5.91
CA THR A 257 -23.17 -14.94 -6.79
C THR A 257 -24.51 -15.64 -6.87
N GLU A 258 -25.26 -15.67 -5.77
CA GLU A 258 -26.62 -16.21 -5.73
C GLU A 258 -27.68 -15.25 -6.27
N GLY A 259 -27.28 -14.06 -6.74
CA GLY A 259 -28.16 -13.11 -7.42
C GLY A 259 -28.93 -12.17 -6.50
N TYR A 260 -28.56 -12.03 -5.23
CA TYR A 260 -29.17 -10.99 -4.40
C TYR A 260 -28.66 -9.61 -4.80
N PHE A 261 -29.56 -8.62 -4.86
CA PHE A 261 -29.16 -7.25 -5.17
C PHE A 261 -28.64 -6.54 -3.92
N VAL A 262 -27.33 -6.69 -3.66
CA VAL A 262 -26.66 -6.22 -2.45
C VAL A 262 -25.61 -5.15 -2.75
N ARG A 263 -25.55 -4.14 -1.88
CA ARG A 263 -24.51 -3.09 -1.88
C ARG A 263 -24.06 -2.76 -0.47
N ILE A 264 -22.91 -2.10 -0.36
CA ILE A 264 -22.41 -1.57 0.90
C ILE A 264 -22.56 -0.05 0.83
N GLN A 265 -23.12 0.55 1.87
CA GLN A 265 -23.27 1.99 1.94
C GLN A 265 -22.85 2.47 3.33
N GLY A 266 -21.71 3.17 3.40
CA GLY A 266 -21.00 3.33 4.66
C GLY A 266 -20.57 1.96 5.19
N ASN A 267 -21.07 1.58 6.37
CA ASN A 267 -20.89 0.25 6.96
C ASN A 267 -22.20 -0.56 6.98
N LEU A 268 -23.16 -0.23 6.13
CA LEU A 268 -24.45 -0.93 6.06
C LEU A 268 -24.43 -1.89 4.88
N LEU A 269 -24.78 -3.15 5.12
CA LEU A 269 -25.09 -4.11 4.08
C LEU A 269 -26.57 -3.96 3.70
N VAL A 270 -26.80 -3.49 2.49
CA VAL A 270 -28.13 -3.14 1.97
C VAL A 270 -28.51 -4.15 0.89
N MET A 271 -29.65 -4.83 1.07
CA MET A 271 -30.25 -5.72 0.07
C MET A 271 -31.56 -5.12 -0.42
N ARG A 272 -31.62 -4.79 -1.71
CA ARG A 272 -32.77 -4.16 -2.36
C ARG A 272 -33.63 -5.18 -3.08
N GLU A 273 -34.83 -4.73 -3.46
CA GLU A 273 -35.77 -5.50 -4.28
C GLU A 273 -36.22 -6.82 -3.63
N VAL A 274 -36.29 -6.86 -2.30
CA VAL A 274 -36.79 -8.02 -1.56
C VAL A 274 -38.31 -8.05 -1.66
N PRO A 275 -38.93 -9.04 -2.33
CA PRO A 275 -40.37 -9.10 -2.45
C PRO A 275 -41.01 -9.47 -1.11
N TYR A 276 -42.19 -8.92 -0.84
CA TYR A 276 -43.02 -9.20 0.33
C TYR A 276 -44.50 -8.94 0.02
N VAL A 277 -45.40 -9.37 0.90
CA VAL A 277 -46.85 -9.11 0.77
C VAL A 277 -47.27 -8.01 1.74
N ASP A 278 -48.04 -7.02 1.27
CA ASP A 278 -48.61 -5.97 2.11
C ASP A 278 -49.95 -6.41 2.76
N SER A 279 -50.52 -5.56 3.63
CA SER A 279 -51.80 -5.83 4.31
C SER A 279 -53.01 -5.92 3.39
N GLN A 280 -52.84 -5.58 2.11
CA GLN A 280 -53.86 -5.64 1.06
C GLN A 280 -53.66 -6.85 0.14
N CYS A 281 -52.83 -7.81 0.56
CA CYS A 281 -52.47 -9.02 -0.20
C CYS A 281 -51.82 -8.71 -1.55
N ARG A 282 -51.08 -7.61 -1.66
CA ARG A 282 -50.32 -7.27 -2.87
C ARG A 282 -48.85 -7.51 -2.67
N VAL A 283 -48.21 -8.03 -3.72
CA VAL A 283 -46.77 -8.20 -3.75
C VAL A 283 -46.11 -6.84 -3.99
N ARG A 284 -45.20 -6.45 -3.09
CA ARG A 284 -44.38 -5.23 -3.13
C ARG A 284 -42.91 -5.61 -2.99
N THR A 285 -42.01 -4.65 -3.21
CA THR A 285 -40.58 -4.80 -2.93
C THR A 285 -40.15 -3.83 -1.84
N GLY A 286 -39.21 -4.26 -1.00
CA GLY A 286 -38.63 -3.46 0.07
C GLY A 286 -37.12 -3.66 0.17
N THR A 287 -36.51 -3.00 1.16
CA THR A 287 -35.07 -3.01 1.39
C THR A 287 -34.73 -3.56 2.77
N LEU A 288 -33.87 -4.57 2.82
CA LEU A 288 -33.25 -5.06 4.04
C LEU A 288 -31.93 -4.34 4.30
N VAL A 289 -31.72 -3.89 5.54
CA VAL A 289 -30.49 -3.20 5.94
C VAL A 289 -29.95 -3.81 7.23
N SER A 290 -28.71 -4.28 7.20
CA SER A 290 -27.97 -4.75 8.38
C SER A 290 -26.73 -3.91 8.60
N SER A 291 -26.33 -3.70 9.85
CA SER A 291 -24.95 -3.28 10.17
C SER A 291 -23.96 -4.32 9.66
N LEU A 292 -22.83 -3.87 9.11
CA LEU A 292 -21.72 -4.68 8.63
C LEU A 292 -20.51 -4.51 9.55
N ASP A 293 -20.14 -5.59 10.24
CA ASP A 293 -19.02 -5.66 11.17
C ASP A 293 -17.79 -6.19 10.43
N LEU A 294 -16.73 -5.38 10.38
CA LEU A 294 -15.49 -5.71 9.70
C LEU A 294 -14.30 -5.68 10.66
N ALA A 295 -13.32 -6.56 10.41
CA ALA A 295 -11.97 -6.48 10.94
C ALA A 295 -11.03 -6.12 9.78
N GLY A 296 -10.72 -4.82 9.63
CA GLY A 296 -10.09 -4.31 8.42
C GLY A 296 -11.04 -4.44 7.23
N ASP A 297 -10.69 -5.30 6.28
CA ASP A 297 -11.45 -5.59 5.06
C ASP A 297 -12.16 -6.96 5.09
N ARG A 298 -12.13 -7.66 6.24
CA ARG A 298 -12.76 -8.98 6.43
C ARG A 298 -14.04 -8.91 7.26
N THR A 299 -15.09 -9.61 6.83
CA THR A 299 -16.33 -9.76 7.60
C THR A 299 -16.09 -10.48 8.91
N ARG A 300 -16.74 -9.98 9.96
CA ARG A 300 -16.90 -10.66 11.23
C ARG A 300 -18.29 -11.26 11.30
N LYS A 301 -18.44 -12.22 12.20
CA LYS A 301 -19.76 -12.73 12.58
C LYS A 301 -20.67 -11.54 12.98
N PRO A 302 -21.90 -11.44 12.46
CA PRO A 302 -22.81 -10.34 12.81
C PRO A 302 -23.04 -10.27 14.32
N GLU A 303 -22.81 -9.12 14.95
CA GLU A 303 -22.99 -8.97 16.41
C GLU A 303 -24.46 -9.07 16.82
N THR A 304 -25.36 -8.58 15.98
CA THR A 304 -26.80 -8.58 16.21
C THR A 304 -27.55 -9.41 15.18
N HIS A 305 -28.64 -10.04 15.63
CA HIS A 305 -29.60 -10.76 14.78
C HIS A 305 -30.71 -9.84 14.27
N VAL A 306 -30.80 -8.60 14.78
CA VAL A 306 -31.77 -7.60 14.33
C VAL A 306 -31.40 -7.11 12.92
N ILE A 307 -32.41 -6.86 12.10
CA ILE A 307 -32.29 -6.22 10.78
C ILE A 307 -33.29 -5.08 10.67
N HIS A 308 -32.98 -4.09 9.84
CA HIS A 308 -33.86 -2.97 9.54
C HIS A 308 -34.56 -3.18 8.20
N TRP A 309 -35.79 -2.67 8.10
CA TRP A 309 -36.66 -2.85 6.97
C TRP A 309 -37.26 -1.53 6.51
N ASP A 310 -37.07 -1.24 5.22
CA ASP A 310 -37.73 -0.15 4.52
C ASP A 310 -38.77 -0.70 3.55
N GLY A 311 -40.04 -0.55 3.93
CA GLY A 311 -41.20 -1.11 3.27
C GLY A 311 -42.40 -1.05 4.22
N ASP A 312 -43.59 -1.37 3.75
CA ASP A 312 -44.74 -1.59 4.63
C ASP A 312 -44.50 -2.86 5.47
N PHE A 313 -45.27 -3.02 6.55
CA PHE A 313 -45.13 -4.21 7.40
C PHE A 313 -45.49 -5.48 6.61
N PRO A 314 -44.62 -6.50 6.57
CA PRO A 314 -44.82 -7.68 5.75
C PRO A 314 -45.87 -8.62 6.33
N CYS A 315 -46.67 -9.20 5.43
CA CYS A 315 -47.81 -10.07 5.71
C CYS A 315 -47.65 -11.46 5.08
N SER A 316 -48.46 -12.40 5.53
CA SER A 316 -48.69 -13.69 4.88
C SER A 316 -49.44 -13.50 3.55
N ALA A 317 -49.55 -14.57 2.77
CA ALA A 317 -50.35 -14.58 1.54
C ALA A 317 -51.85 -14.29 1.77
N THR A 318 -52.32 -14.38 3.02
CA THR A 318 -53.71 -14.07 3.41
C THR A 318 -53.85 -12.66 4.01
N GLY A 319 -52.79 -11.84 4.02
CA GLY A 319 -52.80 -10.48 4.57
C GLY A 319 -52.56 -10.40 6.07
N ALA A 320 -52.30 -11.52 6.76
CA ALA A 320 -52.01 -11.51 8.19
C ALA A 320 -50.56 -11.07 8.47
N PRO A 321 -50.29 -10.09 9.36
CA PRO A 321 -48.94 -9.60 9.64
C PRO A 321 -47.98 -10.71 10.10
N LEU A 322 -46.72 -10.69 9.63
CA LEU A 322 -45.66 -11.63 10.04
C LEU A 322 -45.09 -11.29 11.43
N LEU A 323 -45.90 -11.50 12.47
CA LEU A 323 -45.53 -11.15 13.85
C LEU A 323 -44.36 -11.98 14.41
N CYS A 324 -44.06 -13.14 13.83
CA CYS A 324 -43.01 -14.05 14.31
C CYS A 324 -41.59 -13.47 14.25
N ILE A 325 -41.37 -12.44 13.44
CA ILE A 325 -40.09 -11.73 13.34
C ILE A 325 -40.19 -10.26 13.80
N SER A 326 -41.35 -9.83 14.31
CA SER A 326 -41.58 -8.44 14.70
C SER A 326 -40.65 -8.01 15.84
N HIS A 327 -40.03 -6.84 15.71
CA HIS A 327 -39.23 -6.24 16.78
C HIS A 327 -39.72 -4.83 17.12
N GLN A 328 -39.39 -3.81 16.32
CA GLN A 328 -39.87 -2.43 16.53
C GLN A 328 -40.39 -1.84 15.23
N SER A 329 -41.43 -1.00 15.31
CA SER A 329 -42.01 -0.29 14.16
C SER A 329 -41.91 1.21 14.39
N SER A 330 -40.72 1.75 14.15
CA SER A 330 -40.40 3.18 14.28
C SER A 330 -39.57 3.62 13.10
N ASN A 331 -39.94 4.78 12.52
CA ASN A 331 -39.11 5.43 11.50
C ASN A 331 -37.74 5.75 12.10
N THR A 332 -36.72 5.15 11.53
CA THR A 332 -35.34 5.23 11.99
C THR A 332 -34.47 5.71 10.82
N ASP A 333 -33.71 6.78 11.03
CA ASP A 333 -32.67 7.20 10.09
C ASP A 333 -31.42 6.37 10.37
N LEU A 334 -30.96 5.62 9.38
CA LEU A 334 -29.79 4.74 9.47
C LEU A 334 -28.51 5.46 9.02
N GLY A 335 -28.61 6.71 8.55
CA GLY A 335 -27.54 7.46 7.92
C GLY A 335 -27.38 7.15 6.44
N TYR A 336 -26.51 7.90 5.76
CA TYR A 336 -26.22 7.76 4.34
C TYR A 336 -27.46 7.88 3.42
N GLY A 337 -28.53 8.53 3.88
CA GLY A 337 -29.80 8.60 3.12
C GLY A 337 -30.63 7.32 3.14
N LEU A 338 -30.35 6.39 4.05
CA LEU A 338 -31.15 5.18 4.28
C LEU A 338 -32.06 5.37 5.50
N THR A 339 -33.33 5.00 5.35
CA THR A 339 -34.31 4.98 6.42
C THR A 339 -34.88 3.59 6.60
N ALA A 340 -35.45 3.29 7.75
CA ALA A 340 -36.22 2.08 7.99
C ALA A 340 -37.51 2.41 8.75
N LYS A 341 -38.62 1.77 8.35
CA LYS A 341 -39.93 1.91 9.00
C LYS A 341 -40.14 0.86 10.10
N HIS A 342 -39.46 -0.27 9.94
CA HIS A 342 -39.57 -1.42 10.83
C HIS A 342 -38.20 -2.02 11.10
N SER A 343 -38.11 -2.81 12.15
CA SER A 343 -37.00 -3.72 12.42
C SER A 343 -37.55 -5.09 12.76
N PHE A 344 -36.79 -6.12 12.39
CA PHE A 344 -37.13 -7.51 12.61
C PHE A 344 -36.02 -8.24 13.36
N SER A 345 -36.43 -9.28 14.09
CA SER A 345 -35.56 -10.11 14.89
C SER A 345 -35.93 -11.58 14.71
N SER A 346 -35.01 -12.36 14.17
CA SER A 346 -35.09 -13.80 14.00
C SER A 346 -33.74 -14.38 14.41
N LYS A 347 -33.74 -15.26 15.41
CA LYS A 347 -32.51 -15.88 15.93
C LYS A 347 -32.55 -17.39 15.62
N PRO A 348 -31.69 -17.90 14.72
CA PRO A 348 -31.78 -19.29 14.26
C PRO A 348 -31.23 -20.31 15.28
N ASN A 349 -30.28 -19.90 16.14
CA ASN A 349 -29.66 -20.74 17.15
C ASN A 349 -29.12 -19.86 18.32
N PRO A 350 -28.70 -20.43 19.46
CA PRO A 350 -28.19 -19.67 20.60
C PRO A 350 -27.01 -18.74 20.27
N ASP A 351 -26.19 -19.14 19.29
CA ASP A 351 -25.01 -18.41 18.84
C ASP A 351 -25.30 -17.32 17.79
N GLY A 352 -26.52 -17.23 17.25
CA GLY A 352 -26.89 -16.29 16.20
C GLY A 352 -26.47 -16.73 14.78
N TYR A 353 -26.37 -15.78 13.86
CA TYR A 353 -25.96 -16.07 12.48
C TYR A 353 -24.45 -16.31 12.40
N SER A 354 -24.00 -17.27 11.58
CA SER A 354 -22.58 -17.56 11.35
C SER A 354 -21.86 -16.44 10.59
N ASP A 355 -22.55 -15.84 9.64
CA ASP A 355 -22.02 -14.89 8.66
C ASP A 355 -23.13 -14.01 8.07
N TYR A 356 -22.76 -13.03 7.24
CA TYR A 356 -23.72 -12.11 6.63
C TYR A 356 -24.58 -12.76 5.55
N TYR A 357 -24.05 -13.74 4.83
CA TYR A 357 -24.82 -14.50 3.85
C TYR A 357 -26.04 -15.15 4.51
N THR A 358 -25.80 -15.93 5.56
CA THR A 358 -26.82 -16.68 6.28
C THR A 358 -27.84 -15.72 6.88
N LYS A 359 -27.39 -14.60 7.47
CA LYS A 359 -28.30 -13.58 8.02
C LYS A 359 -29.22 -13.01 6.95
N MET A 360 -28.65 -12.45 5.90
CA MET A 360 -29.41 -11.71 4.89
C MET A 360 -30.30 -12.64 4.06
N ALA A 361 -29.80 -13.81 3.65
CA ALA A 361 -30.57 -14.81 2.90
C ALA A 361 -31.76 -15.36 3.72
N THR A 362 -31.58 -15.57 5.03
CA THR A 362 -32.67 -16.00 5.91
C THR A 362 -33.80 -14.99 5.93
N TYR A 363 -33.50 -13.71 6.16
CA TYR A 363 -34.53 -12.66 6.17
C TYR A 363 -35.18 -12.49 4.79
N ALA A 364 -34.40 -12.50 3.71
CA ALA A 364 -34.92 -12.43 2.36
C ALA A 364 -35.90 -13.57 2.07
N THR A 365 -35.59 -14.78 2.54
CA THR A 365 -36.46 -15.97 2.40
C THR A 365 -37.75 -15.83 3.20
N ILE A 366 -37.67 -15.40 4.47
CA ILE A 366 -38.85 -15.21 5.34
C ILE A 366 -39.82 -14.20 4.71
N LEU A 367 -39.30 -13.09 4.19
CA LEU A 367 -40.11 -12.02 3.61
C LEU A 367 -40.68 -12.38 2.22
N ALA A 368 -39.88 -13.06 1.39
CA ALA A 368 -40.28 -13.44 0.04
C ALA A 368 -41.22 -14.65 -0.01
N GLY A 369 -41.22 -15.52 1.00
CA GLY A 369 -42.03 -16.74 1.04
C GLY A 369 -43.52 -16.50 0.74
N PRO A 370 -44.21 -15.61 1.47
CA PRO A 370 -45.59 -15.23 1.18
C PRO A 370 -45.81 -14.67 -0.24
N ALA A 371 -44.85 -13.90 -0.76
CA ALA A 371 -44.94 -13.31 -2.10
C ALA A 371 -44.87 -14.39 -3.18
N ALA A 372 -44.02 -15.41 -3.01
CA ALA A 372 -43.92 -16.55 -3.92
C ALA A 372 -45.18 -17.44 -3.96
N VAL A 373 -45.99 -17.43 -2.89
CA VAL A 373 -47.30 -18.10 -2.88
C VAL A 373 -48.31 -17.35 -3.77
N LEU A 374 -48.32 -16.02 -3.70
CA LEU A 374 -49.24 -15.21 -4.51
C LEU A 374 -48.79 -15.08 -5.97
N GLN A 375 -47.48 -15.03 -6.21
CA GLN A 375 -46.88 -14.88 -7.52
C GLN A 375 -45.76 -15.91 -7.72
N PRO A 376 -46.10 -17.11 -8.24
CA PRO A 376 -45.10 -18.14 -8.52
C PRO A 376 -43.99 -17.62 -9.44
N GLY A 377 -42.73 -17.85 -9.03
CA GLY A 377 -41.54 -17.41 -9.76
C GLY A 377 -40.94 -16.08 -9.30
N ILE A 378 -41.59 -15.33 -8.41
CA ILE A 378 -40.95 -14.17 -7.77
C ILE A 378 -39.89 -14.62 -6.78
N SER A 379 -38.75 -13.93 -6.75
CA SER A 379 -37.58 -14.29 -5.96
C SER A 379 -36.86 -13.03 -5.47
N PRO A 380 -36.25 -13.05 -4.27
CA PRO A 380 -35.33 -11.99 -3.83
C PRO A 380 -34.00 -11.99 -4.59
N ARG A 381 -33.75 -13.02 -5.42
CA ARG A 381 -32.56 -13.13 -6.28
C ARG A 381 -32.84 -12.48 -7.63
N VAL A 382 -32.53 -11.19 -7.75
CA VAL A 382 -32.73 -10.39 -8.96
C VAL A 382 -31.39 -10.25 -9.68
N ILE A 383 -31.18 -10.97 -10.78
CA ILE A 383 -29.96 -10.85 -11.60
C ILE A 383 -30.00 -9.48 -12.31
N ARG A 384 -29.27 -8.50 -11.79
CA ARG A 384 -28.96 -7.24 -12.48
C ARG A 384 -27.47 -7.10 -12.72
N GLY A 385 -27.12 -6.51 -13.85
CA GLY A 385 -25.76 -6.00 -14.10
C GLY A 385 -25.40 -4.98 -13.03
N VAL A 386 -24.18 -5.09 -12.51
CA VAL A 386 -23.63 -4.21 -11.47
C VAL A 386 -23.37 -2.86 -12.12
N ASP A 387 -24.34 -1.94 -12.04
CA ASP A 387 -24.15 -0.55 -12.47
C ASP A 387 -24.42 0.42 -11.32
N GLU A 388 -23.40 1.28 -11.13
CA GLU A 388 -23.41 2.65 -10.63
C GLU A 388 -23.36 2.94 -9.11
N ASP A 389 -22.17 3.46 -8.75
CA ASP A 389 -21.92 4.63 -7.90
C ASP A 389 -21.75 4.41 -6.39
N ASP A 390 -20.63 3.75 -6.01
CA ASP A 390 -20.01 3.97 -4.70
C ASP A 390 -19.28 5.32 -4.75
N GLY A 391 -19.97 6.38 -4.34
CA GLY A 391 -19.36 7.69 -4.14
C GLY A 391 -18.06 7.55 -3.34
N ALA A 392 -16.95 7.97 -3.93
CA ALA A 392 -15.60 7.73 -3.41
C ALA A 392 -15.50 8.20 -1.94
N SER A 393 -15.42 7.25 -1.01
CA SER A 393 -15.20 7.52 0.42
C SER A 393 -13.95 8.39 0.61
N VAL A 394 -13.96 9.30 1.57
CA VAL A 394 -12.74 10.06 1.93
C VAL A 394 -11.73 9.22 2.71
N PHE A 395 -12.15 8.07 3.27
CA PHE A 395 -11.28 7.18 4.04
C PHE A 395 -10.76 6.01 3.22
N ASN A 396 -9.51 5.60 3.45
CA ASN A 396 -8.92 4.44 2.78
C ASN A 396 -9.54 3.10 3.18
N TYR A 397 -10.16 3.05 4.36
CA TYR A 397 -10.91 1.91 4.88
C TYR A 397 -12.23 2.40 5.48
N LEU A 398 -13.20 1.51 5.60
CA LEU A 398 -14.53 1.87 6.09
C LEU A 398 -14.50 2.32 7.55
N ASP A 399 -15.20 3.42 7.84
CA ASP A 399 -15.51 3.83 9.20
C ASP A 399 -16.56 2.88 9.79
N THR A 400 -16.10 1.95 10.60
CA THR A 400 -16.95 1.00 11.34
C THR A 400 -17.33 1.52 12.72
N ALA A 401 -16.71 2.59 13.21
CA ALA A 401 -16.92 3.10 14.56
C ALA A 401 -18.19 3.96 14.64
N SER A 402 -18.40 4.86 13.68
CA SER A 402 -19.56 5.78 13.68
C SER A 402 -20.90 5.04 13.64
N SER A 403 -20.97 3.90 12.95
CA SER A 403 -22.27 3.25 12.70
C SER A 403 -22.51 1.95 13.46
N ARG A 404 -21.59 1.52 14.34
CA ARG A 404 -21.92 0.58 15.43
C ARG A 404 -22.96 1.13 16.41
N VAL A 405 -23.01 2.45 16.56
CA VAL A 405 -23.86 3.16 17.54
C VAL A 405 -24.85 4.12 16.90
N GLY A 406 -25.00 4.09 15.56
CA GLY A 406 -25.98 4.92 14.85
C GLY A 406 -25.64 6.42 14.78
N LEU A 407 -24.37 6.80 14.85
CA LEU A 407 -23.94 8.22 14.78
C LEU A 407 -23.81 8.74 13.33
N GLY A 408 -24.20 7.96 12.32
CA GLY A 408 -24.04 8.32 10.90
C GLY A 408 -24.64 9.68 10.55
N ALA A 409 -25.83 10.01 11.07
CA ALA A 409 -26.47 11.30 10.86
C ALA A 409 -25.75 12.49 11.56
N LEU A 410 -24.94 12.23 12.59
CA LEU A 410 -24.09 13.25 13.21
C LEU A 410 -22.78 13.39 12.42
N THR A 411 -22.20 12.27 12.01
CA THR A 411 -20.96 12.22 11.21
C THR A 411 -21.13 12.89 9.85
N SER A 412 -22.28 12.74 9.18
CA SER A 412 -22.57 13.39 7.89
C SER A 412 -22.56 14.91 7.93
N LYS A 413 -22.76 15.53 9.11
CA LYS A 413 -22.68 16.98 9.28
C LYS A 413 -21.28 17.55 9.02
N LEU A 414 -20.25 16.68 8.99
CA LEU A 414 -18.86 17.06 8.77
C LEU A 414 -18.41 16.82 7.31
N GLU A 415 -19.19 16.12 6.49
CA GLU A 415 -18.79 15.68 5.14
C GLU A 415 -18.50 16.83 4.17
N GLY A 416 -19.23 17.95 4.29
CA GLY A 416 -19.07 19.10 3.41
C GLY A 416 -17.86 20.00 3.70
N GLU A 417 -17.13 19.73 4.79
CA GLU A 417 -16.11 20.65 5.29
C GLU A 417 -14.80 20.58 4.48
N VAL A 418 -14.18 21.74 4.30
CA VAL A 418 -12.79 21.91 3.86
C VAL A 418 -12.06 22.62 5.01
N VAL A 419 -11.29 21.86 5.77
CA VAL A 419 -10.67 22.33 7.02
C VAL A 419 -9.23 22.74 6.78
N GLY A 420 -8.86 23.96 7.18
CA GLY A 420 -7.46 24.40 7.26
C GLY A 420 -6.88 24.20 8.66
N ILE A 421 -5.67 23.66 8.76
CA ILE A 421 -4.90 23.58 10.00
C ILE A 421 -3.61 24.39 9.78
N LEU A 422 -3.53 25.56 10.43
CA LEU A 422 -2.43 26.49 10.30
C LEU A 422 -1.49 26.36 11.50
N GLY A 423 -0.29 25.86 11.25
CA GLY A 423 0.66 25.36 12.25
C GLY A 423 0.34 23.90 12.60
N VAL A 424 1.27 22.98 12.32
CA VAL A 424 1.13 21.53 12.61
C VAL A 424 2.26 21.01 13.50
N GLY A 425 2.75 21.86 14.42
CA GLY A 425 3.70 21.47 15.46
C GLY A 425 3.06 20.55 16.52
N GLY A 426 2.88 21.08 17.74
CA GLY A 426 2.30 20.32 18.86
C GLY A 426 0.78 20.17 18.71
N THR A 427 0.03 21.16 19.20
CA THR A 427 -1.44 21.13 19.19
C THR A 427 -2.01 20.90 17.78
N GLY A 428 -1.48 21.54 16.74
CA GLY A 428 -1.95 21.36 15.36
C GLY A 428 -1.79 19.94 14.82
N GLY A 429 -0.71 19.23 15.20
CA GLY A 429 -0.52 17.82 14.86
C GLY A 429 -1.61 16.94 15.48
N TYR A 430 -1.94 17.16 16.76
CA TYR A 430 -3.04 16.44 17.42
C TYR A 430 -4.43 16.84 16.88
N ILE A 431 -4.62 18.08 16.41
CA ILE A 431 -5.85 18.44 15.70
C ILE A 431 -5.97 17.61 14.43
N LEU A 432 -4.90 17.48 13.64
CA LEU A 432 -4.90 16.60 12.47
C LEU A 432 -5.19 15.16 12.85
N ASP A 433 -4.59 14.65 13.93
CA ASP A 433 -4.87 13.29 14.42
C ASP A 433 -6.37 13.04 14.60
N LEU A 434 -7.09 14.00 15.18
CA LEU A 434 -8.51 13.88 15.45
C LEU A 434 -9.38 14.17 14.22
N VAL A 435 -9.02 15.17 13.40
CA VAL A 435 -9.79 15.58 12.22
C VAL A 435 -9.68 14.55 11.08
N ALA A 436 -8.51 13.92 10.89
CA ALA A 436 -8.33 12.86 9.89
C ALA A 436 -9.24 11.64 10.11
N LYS A 437 -9.79 11.49 11.32
CA LYS A 437 -10.77 10.44 11.71
C LYS A 437 -12.22 10.86 11.45
N THR A 438 -12.45 11.96 10.73
CA THR A 438 -13.80 12.49 10.41
C THR A 438 -13.98 12.58 8.89
N PRO A 439 -15.22 12.52 8.36
CA PRO A 439 -15.44 12.39 6.91
C PRO A 439 -15.30 13.72 6.16
N VAL A 440 -14.50 14.65 6.69
CA VAL A 440 -14.27 15.98 6.12
C VAL A 440 -13.77 15.83 4.67
N LYS A 441 -14.37 16.57 3.73
CA LYS A 441 -14.03 16.46 2.30
C LYS A 441 -12.54 16.65 2.04
N GLU A 442 -11.92 17.63 2.69
CA GLU A 442 -10.53 18.00 2.48
C GLU A 442 -9.90 18.63 3.72
N ILE A 443 -8.64 18.27 4.00
CA ILE A 443 -7.85 18.81 5.12
C ILE A 443 -6.59 19.45 4.55
N ARG A 444 -6.39 20.75 4.76
CA ARG A 444 -5.21 21.50 4.30
C ARG A 444 -4.29 21.81 5.47
N LEU A 445 -3.02 21.40 5.36
CA LEU A 445 -2.00 21.64 6.37
C LEU A 445 -1.07 22.77 5.93
N PHE A 446 -0.79 23.73 6.81
CA PHE A 446 0.11 24.86 6.52
C PHE A 446 1.16 24.99 7.60
N ASP A 447 2.42 24.74 7.27
CA ASP A 447 3.59 24.91 8.14
C ASP A 447 4.86 24.78 7.27
N ASP A 448 5.83 25.68 7.42
CA ASP A 448 7.10 25.66 6.68
C ASP A 448 8.27 25.08 7.50
N ASP A 449 8.06 24.71 8.75
CA ASP A 449 9.12 24.17 9.59
C ASP A 449 9.48 22.73 9.21
N GLU A 450 10.72 22.37 9.54
CA GLU A 450 11.20 21.00 9.53
C GLU A 450 10.75 20.25 10.80
N PHE A 451 10.61 18.94 10.68
CA PHE A 451 10.28 18.05 11.78
C PHE A 451 11.55 17.47 12.37
N LEU A 452 11.95 17.99 13.53
CA LEU A 452 13.20 17.65 14.22
C LEU A 452 12.92 16.83 15.49
N SER A 453 13.98 16.22 16.06
CA SER A 453 13.85 15.30 17.20
C SER A 453 13.10 15.87 18.41
N HIS A 454 13.25 17.17 18.70
CA HIS A 454 12.55 17.80 19.81
C HIS A 454 11.04 17.99 19.54
N ASN A 455 10.61 18.02 18.28
CA ASN A 455 9.19 18.05 17.91
C ASN A 455 8.53 16.70 18.18
N ALA A 456 9.24 15.59 17.98
CA ALA A 456 8.73 14.23 18.18
C ALA A 456 8.18 13.98 19.59
N PHE A 457 8.74 14.64 20.62
CA PHE A 457 8.30 14.48 22.01
C PHE A 457 7.00 15.24 22.35
N ARG A 458 6.46 16.02 21.42
CA ARG A 458 5.26 16.85 21.63
C ARG A 458 4.25 16.81 20.47
N ALA A 459 4.48 15.95 19.50
CA ALA A 459 3.64 15.71 18.33
C ALA A 459 3.05 14.28 18.39
N PRO A 460 1.95 13.97 17.68
CA PRO A 460 1.42 12.61 17.63
C PRO A 460 2.36 11.67 16.85
N GLY A 461 2.26 10.38 17.16
CA GLY A 461 3.04 9.32 16.51
C GLY A 461 4.42 9.12 17.14
N ALA A 462 5.24 8.30 16.49
CA ALA A 462 6.60 7.99 16.91
C ALA A 462 7.47 7.83 15.65
N PRO A 463 8.25 8.86 15.25
CA PRO A 463 9.11 8.77 14.07
C PRO A 463 10.24 7.77 14.31
N SER A 464 10.65 7.08 13.24
CA SER A 464 11.90 6.32 13.24
C SER A 464 13.11 7.26 13.24
N LEU A 465 14.29 6.72 13.60
CA LEU A 465 15.53 7.49 13.54
C LEU A 465 15.92 7.89 12.10
N GLU A 466 15.49 7.12 11.10
CA GLU A 466 15.73 7.40 9.69
C GLU A 466 14.88 8.59 9.23
N GLU A 467 13.58 8.57 9.52
CA GLU A 467 12.67 9.68 9.22
C GLU A 467 13.12 11.00 9.88
N LEU A 468 13.69 10.95 11.08
CA LEU A 468 14.25 12.13 11.75
C LEU A 468 15.53 12.66 11.09
N ARG A 469 16.34 11.78 10.48
CA ARG A 469 17.58 12.18 9.78
C ARG A 469 17.28 12.92 8.47
N ASP A 470 16.19 12.57 7.81
CA ASP A 470 15.75 13.23 6.58
C ASP A 470 15.22 14.65 6.83
N ALA A 471 14.93 15.01 8.09
CA ALA A 471 14.39 16.30 8.50
C ALA A 471 13.25 16.81 7.59
N PRO A 472 12.21 15.99 7.35
CA PRO A 472 11.13 16.36 6.44
C PRO A 472 10.37 17.59 6.95
N LYS A 473 9.65 18.30 6.06
CA LYS A 473 8.71 19.33 6.49
C LYS A 473 7.62 18.72 7.38
N LYS A 474 7.20 19.42 8.43
CA LYS A 474 6.19 18.92 9.39
C LYS A 474 4.90 18.50 8.70
N VAL A 475 4.44 19.29 7.73
CA VAL A 475 3.24 18.98 6.94
C VAL A 475 3.37 17.68 6.15
N ASP A 476 4.55 17.40 5.60
CA ASP A 476 4.78 16.21 4.77
C ASP A 476 4.93 14.97 5.65
N TYR A 477 5.66 15.09 6.76
CA TYR A 477 5.76 14.03 7.78
C TYR A 477 4.37 13.60 8.26
N LEU A 478 3.56 14.55 8.75
CA LEU A 478 2.25 14.22 9.27
C LEU A 478 1.30 13.72 8.18
N LYS A 479 1.34 14.31 6.97
CA LYS A 479 0.55 13.81 5.85
C LYS A 479 0.88 12.34 5.57
N SER A 480 2.15 11.94 5.54
CA SER A 480 2.54 10.55 5.28
C SER A 480 1.87 9.57 6.25
N ILE A 481 1.69 9.96 7.51
CA ILE A 481 1.03 9.16 8.55
C ILE A 481 -0.47 9.08 8.25
N TYR A 482 -1.13 10.23 8.14
CA TYR A 482 -2.58 10.31 8.12
C TYR A 482 -3.20 10.05 6.75
N GLU A 483 -2.42 10.14 5.66
CA GLU A 483 -2.90 9.76 4.32
C GLU A 483 -3.17 8.26 4.19
N ARG A 484 -2.66 7.45 5.12
CA ARG A 484 -3.04 6.02 5.28
C ARG A 484 -4.50 5.87 5.74
N MET A 485 -5.04 6.87 6.42
CA MET A 485 -6.44 6.90 6.87
C MET A 485 -7.33 7.72 5.93
N HIS A 486 -6.90 8.92 5.52
CA HIS A 486 -7.75 9.92 4.89
C HIS A 486 -7.16 10.43 3.55
N ARG A 487 -7.91 10.29 2.46
CA ARG A 487 -7.50 10.60 1.08
C ARG A 487 -7.40 12.10 0.79
N GLY A 488 -8.18 12.91 1.51
CA GLY A 488 -8.32 14.36 1.28
C GLY A 488 -7.26 15.26 1.92
N ILE A 489 -6.10 14.75 2.37
CA ILE A 489 -5.07 15.57 3.04
C ILE A 489 -4.15 16.25 2.01
N LYS A 490 -4.07 17.57 2.07
CA LYS A 490 -3.17 18.40 1.24
C LYS A 490 -2.15 19.12 2.13
N ALA A 491 -0.88 18.85 1.91
CA ALA A 491 0.23 19.51 2.60
C ALA A 491 0.67 20.75 1.81
N HIS A 492 0.81 21.87 2.50
CA HIS A 492 1.35 23.12 1.97
C HIS A 492 2.58 23.51 2.83
N PRO A 493 3.81 23.17 2.39
CA PRO A 493 5.05 23.44 3.12
C PRO A 493 5.47 24.89 2.96
N VAL A 494 4.58 25.81 3.32
CA VAL A 494 4.73 27.25 3.10
C VAL A 494 4.33 28.02 4.33
N LYS A 495 5.03 29.13 4.53
CA LYS A 495 4.64 30.13 5.51
C LYS A 495 3.42 30.88 5.00
N VAL A 496 2.42 31.07 5.85
CA VAL A 496 1.21 31.82 5.45
C VAL A 496 1.51 33.32 5.52
N ASN A 497 1.67 33.93 4.35
CA ASN A 497 2.01 35.33 4.16
C ASN A 497 1.17 35.91 3.01
N ALA A 498 1.37 37.19 2.69
CA ALA A 498 0.60 37.89 1.65
C ALA A 498 0.56 37.17 0.28
N GLU A 499 1.61 36.44 -0.08
CA GLU A 499 1.72 35.71 -1.35
C GLU A 499 0.97 34.37 -1.33
N THR A 500 0.87 33.74 -0.16
CA THR A 500 0.28 32.40 0.01
C THR A 500 -1.15 32.43 0.59
N LEU A 501 -1.66 33.61 0.99
CA LEU A 501 -3.02 33.80 1.54
C LEU A 501 -4.13 33.27 0.62
N GLY A 502 -3.92 33.23 -0.70
CA GLY A 502 -4.89 32.67 -1.65
C GLY A 502 -5.16 31.18 -1.42
N LEU A 503 -4.26 30.44 -0.76
CA LEU A 503 -4.46 29.03 -0.42
C LEU A 503 -5.56 28.82 0.64
N LEU A 504 -5.96 29.87 1.35
CA LEU A 504 -7.06 29.86 2.31
C LEU A 504 -8.44 29.96 1.61
N ASP A 505 -8.48 30.25 0.32
CA ASP A 505 -9.73 30.37 -0.42
C ASP A 505 -10.44 28.99 -0.51
N GLY A 506 -11.75 28.99 -0.24
CA GLY A 506 -12.57 27.78 -0.23
C GLY A 506 -12.52 26.96 1.06
N LEU A 507 -11.79 27.41 2.10
CA LEU A 507 -11.93 26.82 3.44
C LEU A 507 -13.34 27.08 3.99
N THR A 508 -13.90 26.09 4.69
CA THR A 508 -15.17 26.22 5.42
C THR A 508 -14.96 26.42 6.92
N PHE A 509 -13.78 26.04 7.42
CA PHE A 509 -13.36 26.17 8.81
C PHE A 509 -11.83 26.19 8.92
N ALA A 510 -11.28 26.87 9.93
CA ALA A 510 -9.84 26.88 10.19
C ALA A 510 -9.50 26.66 11.67
N PHE A 511 -8.43 25.89 11.92
CA PHE A 511 -7.75 25.81 13.20
C PHE A 511 -6.43 26.59 13.12
N ILE A 512 -6.20 27.48 14.07
CA ILE A 512 -5.00 28.33 14.14
C ILE A 512 -4.19 27.88 15.34
N SER A 513 -3.05 27.22 15.08
CA SER A 513 -2.10 26.68 16.06
C SER A 513 -0.69 27.22 15.85
N MET A 514 -0.60 28.49 15.45
CA MET A 514 0.65 29.21 15.24
C MET A 514 0.98 30.12 16.43
N ASP A 515 2.25 30.53 16.53
CA ASP A 515 2.71 31.46 17.55
C ASP A 515 2.11 32.87 17.36
N ALA A 516 2.16 33.68 18.42
CA ALA A 516 1.70 35.07 18.35
C ALA A 516 2.62 35.90 17.46
N GLY A 517 2.04 36.78 16.64
CA GLY A 517 2.79 37.68 15.77
C GLY A 517 1.94 38.29 14.66
N GLU A 518 2.57 39.16 13.86
CA GLU A 518 1.92 39.87 12.75
C GLU A 518 1.30 38.90 11.73
N GLU A 519 1.94 37.76 11.50
CA GLU A 519 1.46 36.72 10.59
C GLU A 519 0.10 36.15 11.02
N LYS A 520 -0.10 35.91 12.31
CA LYS A 520 -1.39 35.49 12.88
C LYS A 520 -2.47 36.54 12.63
N SER A 521 -2.13 37.82 12.75
CA SER A 521 -3.07 38.92 12.48
C SER A 521 -3.52 38.93 11.02
N VAL A 522 -2.57 38.75 10.09
CA VAL A 522 -2.85 38.71 8.64
C VAL A 522 -3.74 37.51 8.26
N VAL A 523 -3.46 36.34 8.83
CA VAL A 523 -4.28 35.13 8.66
C VAL A 523 -5.71 35.37 9.15
N ILE A 524 -5.87 35.90 10.36
CA ILE A 524 -7.19 36.15 10.96
C ILE A 524 -7.96 37.15 10.10
N ALA A 525 -7.33 38.24 9.67
CA ALA A 525 -7.98 39.23 8.80
C ALA A 525 -8.48 38.61 7.48
N LYS A 526 -7.70 37.71 6.86
CA LYS A 526 -8.11 37.01 5.63
C LYS A 526 -9.30 36.06 5.88
N LEU A 527 -9.25 35.25 6.94
CA LEU A 527 -10.35 34.34 7.30
C LEU A 527 -11.63 35.12 7.62
N GLU A 528 -11.51 36.24 8.32
CA GLU A 528 -12.62 37.13 8.62
C GLU A 528 -13.25 37.73 7.35
N ALA A 529 -12.43 38.19 6.41
CA ALA A 529 -12.88 38.72 5.12
C ALA A 529 -13.59 37.66 4.26
N LEU A 530 -13.17 36.39 4.35
CA LEU A 530 -13.82 35.26 3.70
C LEU A 530 -15.10 34.78 4.43
N GLY A 531 -15.37 35.31 5.63
CA GLY A 531 -16.48 34.83 6.46
C GLY A 531 -16.25 33.43 7.06
N VAL A 532 -15.00 32.96 7.08
CA VAL A 532 -14.65 31.61 7.57
C VAL A 532 -14.58 31.61 9.10
N PRO A 533 -15.37 30.78 9.80
CA PRO A 533 -15.20 30.58 11.23
C PRO A 533 -13.88 29.87 11.54
N PHE A 534 -13.27 30.21 12.69
CA PHE A 534 -12.00 29.63 13.10
C PHE A 534 -11.88 29.43 14.60
N ILE A 535 -10.97 28.56 15.01
CA ILE A 535 -10.55 28.40 16.40
C ILE A 535 -9.05 28.65 16.51
N ASP A 536 -8.67 29.62 17.35
CA ASP A 536 -7.30 29.83 17.80
C ASP A 536 -7.05 29.06 19.09
N VAL A 537 -5.93 28.35 19.14
CA VAL A 537 -5.46 27.67 20.33
C VAL A 537 -4.21 28.37 20.88
N GLY A 538 -4.11 28.41 22.20
CA GLY A 538 -2.94 28.94 22.90
C GLY A 538 -2.57 28.08 24.09
N MET A 539 -1.30 28.12 24.47
CA MET A 539 -0.76 27.45 25.65
C MET A 539 0.25 28.40 26.30
N GLY A 540 0.10 28.63 27.60
CA GLY A 540 1.06 29.37 28.41
C GLY A 540 1.46 28.52 29.60
N LEU A 541 2.67 27.96 29.56
CA LEU A 541 3.23 27.18 30.66
C LEU A 541 4.33 27.97 31.35
N GLU A 542 4.47 27.76 32.65
CA GLU A 542 5.48 28.38 33.49
C GLU A 542 6.05 27.35 34.47
N LEU A 543 7.37 27.24 34.50
CA LEU A 543 8.07 26.43 35.50
C LEU A 543 8.26 27.29 36.76
N SER A 544 7.50 27.00 37.81
CA SER A 544 7.60 27.68 39.09
C SER A 544 7.69 26.66 40.23
N ASN A 545 8.55 26.95 41.23
CA ASN A 545 8.75 26.11 42.41
C ASN A 545 9.06 24.63 42.11
N GLY A 546 9.73 24.34 40.99
CA GLY A 546 10.09 22.96 40.57
C GLY A 546 8.94 22.16 39.94
N SER A 547 7.81 22.79 39.66
CA SER A 547 6.64 22.17 39.00
C SER A 547 6.13 23.04 37.85
N LEU A 548 5.46 22.42 36.87
CA LEU A 548 4.93 23.13 35.71
C LEU A 548 3.47 23.53 35.95
N GLY A 549 3.21 24.83 36.01
CA GLY A 549 1.86 25.39 35.97
C GLY A 549 1.53 25.91 34.58
N GLY A 550 0.25 26.07 34.26
CA GLY A 550 -0.10 26.71 33.01
C GLY A 550 -1.57 26.71 32.66
N ILE A 551 -1.86 27.32 31.51
CA ILE A 551 -3.20 27.53 30.99
C ILE A 551 -3.26 27.17 29.50
N LEU A 552 -4.30 26.43 29.13
CA LEU A 552 -4.70 26.19 27.75
C LEU A 552 -5.83 27.14 27.40
N ARG A 553 -5.84 27.64 26.17
CA ARG A 553 -6.85 28.57 25.66
C ARG A 553 -7.38 28.08 24.33
N VAL A 554 -8.70 28.12 24.19
CA VAL A 554 -9.43 27.91 22.94
C VAL A 554 -10.32 29.15 22.71
N THR A 555 -10.04 29.91 21.67
CA THR A 555 -10.83 31.10 21.28
C THR A 555 -11.47 30.85 19.92
N THR A 556 -12.78 30.97 19.85
CA THR A 556 -13.60 30.67 18.67
C THR A 556 -14.11 31.95 18.06
N SER A 557 -13.87 32.14 16.77
CA SER A 557 -14.43 33.25 15.99
C SER A 557 -15.48 32.72 15.03
N THR A 558 -16.64 33.36 15.01
CA THR A 558 -17.69 33.11 14.02
C THR A 558 -18.07 34.41 13.31
N PRO A 559 -18.75 34.36 12.15
CA PRO A 559 -19.34 35.56 11.56
C PRO A 559 -20.27 36.33 12.50
N ALA A 560 -20.93 35.64 13.43
CA ALA A 560 -21.83 36.26 14.41
C ALA A 560 -21.12 36.82 15.65
N LYS A 561 -19.91 36.32 15.98
CA LYS A 561 -19.19 36.64 17.21
C LYS A 561 -17.68 36.58 16.97
N ARG A 562 -17.06 37.74 16.76
CA ARG A 562 -15.61 37.87 16.49
C ARG A 562 -14.95 39.10 17.08
N GLU A 563 -15.72 40.02 17.64
CA GLU A 563 -15.21 41.23 18.28
C GLU A 563 -14.29 40.94 19.48
N HIS A 564 -14.56 39.86 20.21
CA HIS A 564 -13.76 39.44 21.37
C HIS A 564 -12.33 39.01 20.98
N VAL A 565 -12.12 38.55 19.74
CA VAL A 565 -10.79 38.21 19.20
C VAL A 565 -9.88 39.45 19.25
N HIS A 566 -10.40 40.59 18.78
CA HIS A 566 -9.68 41.86 18.75
C HIS A 566 -9.71 42.60 20.10
N ALA A 567 -10.54 42.16 21.05
CA ALA A 567 -10.62 42.69 22.41
C ALA A 567 -9.63 42.01 23.39
N GLY A 568 -8.58 41.36 22.88
CA GLY A 568 -7.48 40.82 23.69
C GLY A 568 -7.58 39.32 24.03
N ARG A 569 -8.53 38.57 23.46
CA ARG A 569 -8.58 37.10 23.62
C ARG A 569 -7.51 36.37 22.81
N ILE A 570 -7.05 36.98 21.72
CA ILE A 570 -5.92 36.51 20.92
C ILE A 570 -4.79 37.55 21.02
N SER A 571 -3.56 37.08 21.26
CA SER A 571 -2.39 37.95 21.23
C SER A 571 -1.85 38.07 19.81
N PHE A 572 -1.71 39.30 19.33
CA PHE A 572 -1.11 39.65 18.04
C PHE A 572 0.28 40.27 18.17
N ALA A 573 0.68 40.66 19.39
CA ALA A 573 2.02 41.17 19.64
C ALA A 573 3.00 40.00 19.65
N GLY A 574 3.93 39.97 18.69
CA GLY A 574 5.10 39.10 18.75
C GLY A 574 5.99 39.53 19.90
N GLY A 575 6.58 38.56 20.61
CA GLY A 575 7.42 38.80 21.79
C GLY A 575 8.46 39.88 21.54
N GLY A 576 8.19 41.10 22.00
CA GLY A 576 9.15 42.20 22.00
C GLY A 576 10.24 41.93 23.04
N ALA A 577 11.28 42.76 23.05
CA ALA A 577 12.42 42.68 23.98
C ALA A 577 12.07 42.72 25.49
N GLN A 578 10.79 42.81 25.85
CA GLN A 578 10.27 42.70 27.22
C GLN A 578 9.68 41.32 27.58
N ASP A 579 9.51 40.40 26.62
CA ASP A 579 8.85 39.10 26.82
C ASP A 579 9.84 37.92 26.86
N VAL A 580 11.02 38.17 27.44
CA VAL A 580 12.12 37.18 27.59
C VAL A 580 11.74 36.01 28.52
N TYR A 581 10.56 36.09 29.17
CA TYR A 581 10.02 35.07 30.07
C TYR A 581 8.86 34.24 29.48
N ALA A 582 8.44 34.49 28.23
CA ALA A 582 7.49 33.61 27.55
C ALA A 582 8.16 32.26 27.26
N SER A 583 8.05 31.33 28.20
CA SER A 583 8.67 30.02 28.07
C SER A 583 7.95 29.26 26.95
N ASN A 584 8.66 28.89 25.87
CA ASN A 584 8.12 28.06 24.77
C ASN A 584 8.00 26.57 25.20
N ILE A 585 7.66 26.34 26.47
CA ILE A 585 7.53 25.02 27.05
C ILE A 585 6.25 24.41 26.50
N GLN A 586 6.38 23.22 25.94
CA GLN A 586 5.25 22.43 25.46
C GLN A 586 5.46 20.97 25.86
N VAL A 587 4.37 20.30 26.22
CA VAL A 587 4.33 18.87 26.56
C VAL A 587 3.21 18.19 25.78
N ALA A 588 3.42 16.92 25.43
CA ALA A 588 2.55 16.16 24.52
C ALA A 588 1.09 16.08 25.00
N ASP A 589 0.89 15.77 26.28
CA ASP A 589 -0.41 15.62 26.93
C ASP A 589 -1.22 16.91 26.91
N LEU A 590 -0.60 18.06 27.21
CA LEU A 590 -1.28 19.36 27.16
C LEU A 590 -1.56 19.81 25.72
N ASN A 591 -0.69 19.49 24.76
CA ASN A 591 -0.94 19.72 23.34
C ASN A 591 -2.15 18.89 22.85
N ALA A 592 -2.21 17.61 23.23
CA ALA A 592 -3.32 16.72 22.91
C ALA A 592 -4.63 17.20 23.55
N LEU A 593 -4.58 17.63 24.82
CA LEU A 593 -5.76 18.16 25.51
C LEU A 593 -6.28 19.44 24.84
N ASN A 594 -5.40 20.37 24.47
CA ASN A 594 -5.80 21.61 23.79
C ASN A 594 -6.44 21.32 22.42
N ALA A 595 -5.86 20.37 21.67
CA ALA A 595 -6.42 19.90 20.41
C ALA A 595 -7.81 19.27 20.59
N CYS A 596 -7.99 18.43 21.62
CA CYS A 596 -9.29 17.85 21.97
C CYS A 596 -10.33 18.95 22.25
N LEU A 597 -9.99 19.95 23.06
CA LEU A 597 -10.90 21.06 23.38
C LEU A 597 -11.30 21.82 22.10
N ALA A 598 -10.35 22.11 21.21
CA ALA A 598 -10.61 22.79 19.95
C ALA A 598 -11.50 21.95 19.01
N VAL A 599 -11.20 20.67 18.82
CA VAL A 599 -11.99 19.78 17.94
C VAL A 599 -13.38 19.53 18.49
N VAL A 600 -13.54 19.40 19.82
CA VAL A 600 -14.85 19.33 20.46
C VAL A 600 -15.64 20.60 20.18
N LYS A 601 -15.02 21.79 20.29
CA LYS A 601 -15.70 23.05 20.01
C LYS A 601 -16.10 23.18 18.53
N TRP A 602 -15.24 22.80 17.59
CA TRP A 602 -15.61 22.74 16.18
C TRP A 602 -16.81 21.80 15.93
N LYS A 603 -16.78 20.60 16.51
CA LYS A 603 -17.89 19.63 16.41
C LYS A 603 -19.19 20.16 17.04
N LYS A 604 -19.12 20.94 18.13
CA LYS A 604 -20.27 21.66 18.69
C LYS A 604 -20.85 22.66 17.68
N LEU A 605 -20.01 23.49 17.05
CA LEU A 605 -20.45 24.46 16.03
C LEU A 605 -21.13 23.80 14.82
N ARG A 606 -20.73 22.57 14.47
CA ARG A 606 -21.36 21.78 13.39
C ARG A 606 -22.54 20.93 13.88
N GLY A 607 -22.93 21.05 15.14
CA GLY A 607 -24.06 20.33 15.73
C GLY A 607 -23.83 18.82 15.85
N PHE A 608 -22.57 18.37 15.85
CA PHE A 608 -22.21 16.99 16.17
C PHE A 608 -22.35 16.76 17.68
N TYR A 609 -21.86 17.70 18.50
CA TYR A 609 -22.10 17.74 19.94
C TYR A 609 -23.16 18.78 20.28
N ARG A 610 -23.83 18.59 21.42
CA ARG A 610 -24.72 19.61 21.99
C ARG A 610 -23.88 20.79 22.48
N ASP A 611 -24.35 22.01 22.21
CA ASP A 611 -23.72 23.25 22.66
C ASP A 611 -24.78 24.13 23.34
N LEU A 612 -24.85 24.07 24.67
CA LEU A 612 -25.84 24.81 25.44
C LEU A 612 -25.33 26.19 25.87
N GLU A 613 -24.02 26.31 26.09
CA GLU A 613 -23.36 27.52 26.60
C GLU A 613 -22.97 28.46 25.45
N ASN A 614 -22.82 27.96 24.23
CA ASN A 614 -22.41 28.74 23.05
C ASN A 614 -21.16 29.58 23.33
N GLU A 615 -20.22 29.03 24.09
CA GLU A 615 -19.01 29.73 24.52
C GLU A 615 -18.12 30.07 23.32
N HIS A 616 -17.57 31.28 23.26
CA HIS A 616 -16.57 31.63 22.24
C HIS A 616 -15.15 31.67 22.81
N HIS A 617 -15.01 31.49 24.11
CA HIS A 617 -13.72 31.40 24.76
C HIS A 617 -13.76 30.36 25.86
N SER A 618 -12.74 29.51 25.92
CA SER A 618 -12.57 28.54 26.98
C SER A 618 -11.11 28.48 27.43
N THR A 619 -10.91 28.32 28.73
CA THR A 619 -9.57 28.14 29.32
C THR A 619 -9.54 26.96 30.26
N TYR A 620 -8.47 26.16 30.20
CA TYR A 620 -8.19 25.11 31.17
C TYR A 620 -6.90 25.42 31.93
N THR A 621 -6.97 25.55 33.25
CA THR A 621 -5.81 25.81 34.11
C THR A 621 -5.37 24.53 34.81
N THR A 622 -4.08 24.18 34.72
CA THR A 622 -3.55 22.88 35.15
C THR A 622 -3.51 22.71 36.67
N ASP A 623 -3.29 23.80 37.41
CA ASP A 623 -3.11 23.80 38.87
C ASP A 623 -4.37 23.37 39.64
N GLY A 624 -5.54 23.86 39.21
CA GLY A 624 -6.84 23.57 39.80
C GLY A 624 -7.70 22.64 38.96
N SER A 625 -7.22 22.17 37.81
CA SER A 625 -8.03 21.47 36.79
C SER A 625 -9.32 22.23 36.44
N LEU A 626 -9.21 23.56 36.35
CA LEU A 626 -10.35 24.45 36.22
C LEU A 626 -10.64 24.74 34.75
N LEU A 627 -11.83 24.39 34.27
CA LEU A 627 -12.34 24.75 32.96
C LEU A 627 -13.32 25.92 33.07
N LEU A 628 -12.99 27.05 32.45
CA LEU A 628 -13.84 28.25 32.42
C LEU A 628 -14.29 28.55 31.00
N ASN A 629 -15.55 28.91 30.84
CA ASN A 629 -16.14 29.33 29.58
C ASN A 629 -16.53 30.81 29.64
N GLY A 630 -16.43 31.51 28.51
CA GLY A 630 -16.75 32.93 28.39
C GLY A 630 -17.18 33.32 26.98
N ASP A 631 -17.51 34.60 26.83
CA ASP A 631 -17.92 35.23 25.57
C ASP A 631 -19.11 34.51 24.90
N GLN A 632 -20.15 34.25 25.69
CA GLN A 632 -21.39 33.60 25.23
C GLN A 632 -22.11 34.46 24.15
N SER A 633 -22.88 33.77 23.31
CA SER A 633 -23.65 34.37 22.20
C SER A 633 -25.02 34.85 22.65
#